data_AF-A0A1V4XU45-F1
#
_entry.id   AF-A0A1V4XU45-F1
#
_cell.length_a   1.000
_cell.length_b   1.000
_cell.length_c   1.000
_cell.angle_alpha   90.00
_cell.angle_beta   90.00
_cell.angle_gamma   90.00
#
_symmetry.space_group_name_H-M   'P 1'
#
loop_
_entity.id
_entity.type
_entity.pdbx_description
1 polymer ?
#
loop_
_entity_poly.entity_id
_entity_poly.type
_entity_poly.pdbx_seq_one_letter_code
_entity_poly.pdbx_strand_id
1 'polypeptide(L)'
;MGKRSENQALDKLSIGFGISFLIASIFNGLLLIAKESYTPLMNWMKSLSGHHWITHGIFVIGLFIVLGYIFSGGDMYRKVDADKTSGLVIAGTALGGMIIVGFFFKHLLE
;
A
#
# COMPACT_ATOMS: atom_id res chain seq x y z
N MET A 1 -25.36 -24.11 -9.37
CA MET A 1 -24.92 -22.84 -8.77
C MET A 1 -24.18 -23.16 -7.49
N GLY A 2 -22.85 -23.03 -7.49
CA GLY A 2 -22.04 -23.32 -6.32
C GLY A 2 -22.40 -22.37 -5.17
N LYS A 3 -22.67 -22.92 -3.99
CA LYS A 3 -22.74 -22.15 -2.73
C LYS A 3 -21.49 -21.27 -2.66
N ARG A 4 -21.66 -19.94 -2.67
CA ARG A 4 -20.61 -19.06 -2.14
C ARG A 4 -20.29 -19.57 -0.74
N SER A 5 -19.06 -20.01 -0.53
CA SER A 5 -18.55 -20.45 0.76
C SER A 5 -18.88 -19.38 1.81
N GLU A 6 -19.26 -19.83 3.01
CA GLU A 6 -19.50 -18.96 4.17
C GLU A 6 -18.45 -17.84 4.22
N ASN A 7 -18.89 -16.58 4.10
CA ASN A 7 -18.06 -15.43 4.39
C ASN A 7 -17.71 -15.51 5.88
N GLN A 8 -16.57 -16.12 6.21
CA GLN A 8 -16.08 -16.10 7.59
C GLN A 8 -15.85 -14.64 7.97
N ALA A 9 -16.36 -14.26 9.15
CA ALA A 9 -16.14 -12.93 9.67
C ALA A 9 -14.63 -12.73 9.83
N LEU A 10 -14.04 -11.80 9.06
CA LEU A 10 -12.65 -11.42 9.25
C LEU A 10 -12.48 -10.76 10.60
N ASP A 11 -11.35 -11.04 11.25
CA ASP A 11 -10.98 -10.36 12.47
C ASP A 11 -10.61 -8.89 12.18
N LYS A 12 -10.56 -8.07 13.24
CA LYS A 12 -10.32 -6.63 13.12
C LYS A 12 -8.95 -6.31 12.52
N LEU A 13 -7.94 -7.15 12.74
CA LEU A 13 -6.60 -6.97 12.18
C LEU A 13 -6.65 -7.19 10.68
N SER A 14 -7.26 -8.28 10.21
CA SER A 14 -7.38 -8.56 8.76
C SER A 14 -8.02 -7.40 8.00
N ILE A 15 -9.09 -6.82 8.55
CA ILE A 15 -9.77 -5.65 7.96
C ILE A 15 -8.88 -4.41 8.01
N GLY A 16 -8.28 -4.11 9.17
CA GLY A 16 -7.42 -2.93 9.33
C GLY A 16 -6.20 -2.96 8.42
N PHE A 17 -5.55 -4.12 8.30
CA PHE A 17 -4.40 -4.31 7.42
C PHE A 17 -4.79 -4.36 5.94
N GLY A 18 -6.00 -4.82 5.57
CA GLY A 18 -6.51 -4.71 4.20
C GLY A 18 -6.68 -3.25 3.74
N ILE A 19 -7.23 -2.39 4.60
CA ILE A 19 -7.34 -0.95 4.34
C ILE A 19 -5.95 -0.31 4.28
N SER A 20 -5.08 -0.65 5.25
CA SER A 20 -3.71 -0.18 5.28
C SER A 20 -2.94 -0.53 4.00
N PHE A 21 -3.13 -1.75 3.49
CA PHE A 21 -2.47 -2.22 2.27
C PHE A 21 -2.82 -1.36 1.05
N LEU A 22 -4.10 -0.99 0.88
CA LEU A 22 -4.53 -0.11 -0.21
C LEU A 22 -3.75 1.21 -0.17
N ILE A 23 -3.72 1.86 0.99
CA ILE A 23 -3.06 3.15 1.17
C ILE A 23 -1.54 3.02 0.99
N ALA A 24 -0.93 2.02 1.60
CA ALA A 24 0.50 1.76 1.51
C ALA A 24 0.93 1.44 0.07
N SER A 25 0.11 0.75 -0.72
CA SER A 25 0.39 0.43 -2.13
C SER A 25 0.38 1.68 -3.02
N ILE A 26 -0.57 2.58 -2.81
CA ILE A 26 -0.63 3.86 -3.53
C ILE A 26 0.55 4.74 -3.09
N PHE A 27 0.80 4.85 -1.79
CA PHE A 27 1.93 5.60 -1.24
C PHE A 27 3.28 5.08 -1.78
N ASN A 28 3.45 3.76 -1.87
CA ASN A 28 4.64 3.13 -2.44
C ASN A 28 4.92 3.62 -3.87
N GLY A 29 3.89 3.64 -4.73
CA GLY A 29 4.02 4.16 -6.09
C GLY A 29 4.32 5.66 -6.13
N LEU A 30 3.62 6.47 -5.33
CA LEU A 30 3.83 7.93 -5.28
C LEU A 30 5.22 8.30 -4.75
N LEU A 31 5.70 7.62 -3.71
CA LEU A 31 7.03 7.83 -3.15
C LEU A 31 8.12 7.45 -4.16
N LEU A 32 7.88 6.40 -4.97
CA LEU A 32 8.77 6.04 -6.07
C LEU A 32 8.88 7.17 -7.08
N ILE A 33 7.74 7.68 -7.59
CA ILE A 33 7.76 8.80 -8.55
C ILE A 33 8.46 10.02 -7.95
N ALA A 34 8.13 10.37 -6.70
CA ALA A 34 8.70 11.53 -6.03
C ALA A 34 10.22 11.42 -5.88
N LYS A 35 10.73 10.28 -5.40
CA LYS A 35 12.18 10.10 -5.17
C LYS A 35 12.96 10.01 -6.47
N GLU A 36 12.41 9.37 -7.51
CA GLU A 36 13.09 9.23 -8.80
C GLU A 36 13.06 10.55 -9.61
N SER A 37 12.03 11.39 -9.41
CA SER A 37 11.90 12.67 -10.14
C SER A 37 12.57 13.85 -9.43
N TYR A 38 13.01 13.70 -8.18
CA TYR A 38 13.55 14.80 -7.38
C TYR A 38 14.81 14.41 -6.61
N THR A 39 15.98 14.73 -7.18
CA THR A 39 17.31 14.40 -6.65
C THR A 39 17.52 14.78 -5.18
N PRO A 40 17.09 15.95 -4.67
CA PRO A 40 17.24 16.29 -3.26
C PRO A 40 16.51 15.31 -2.32
N LEU A 41 15.30 14.86 -2.68
CA LEU A 41 14.58 13.86 -1.91
C LEU A 41 15.29 12.51 -1.94
N MET A 42 15.76 12.06 -3.11
CA MET A 42 16.57 10.83 -3.19
C MET A 42 17.81 10.90 -2.30
N ASN A 43 18.54 12.01 -2.31
CA ASN A 43 19.75 12.18 -1.52
C ASN A 43 19.46 12.23 -0.02
N TRP A 44 18.38 12.90 0.39
CA TRP A 44 17.91 12.85 1.77
C TRP A 44 17.53 11.42 2.19
N MET A 45 16.84 10.66 1.33
CA MET A 45 16.54 9.27 1.63
C MET A 45 17.81 8.40 1.72
N LYS A 46 18.82 8.64 0.87
CA LYS A 46 20.12 7.96 0.98
C LYS A 46 20.83 8.30 2.29
N SER A 47 20.76 9.54 2.78
CA SER A 47 21.48 9.94 3.99
C SER A 47 20.93 9.28 5.27
N LEU A 48 19.67 8.82 5.27
CA LEU A 48 19.06 8.17 6.42
C LEU A 48 19.54 6.72 6.66
N SER A 49 19.82 5.96 5.59
CA SER A 49 20.12 4.52 5.70
C SER A 49 21.25 4.04 4.78
N GLY A 50 21.97 4.95 4.13
CA GLY A 50 22.98 4.66 3.11
C GLY A 50 22.43 4.30 1.73
N HIS A 51 21.13 4.00 1.60
CA HIS A 51 20.52 3.59 0.33
C HIS A 51 19.03 3.97 0.26
N HIS A 52 18.65 4.82 -0.71
CA HIS A 52 17.27 5.31 -0.83
C HIS A 52 16.21 4.22 -0.94
N TRP A 53 16.51 3.06 -1.54
CA TRP A 53 15.55 1.93 -1.59
C TRP A 53 15.33 1.27 -0.21
N ILE A 54 16.32 1.30 0.68
CA ILE A 54 16.14 0.81 2.05
C ILE A 54 15.23 1.78 2.82
N THR A 55 15.54 3.08 2.80
CA THR A 55 14.67 4.12 3.39
C THR A 55 13.25 4.09 2.83
N HIS A 56 13.10 3.86 1.52
CA HIS A 56 11.81 3.69 0.85
C HIS A 56 11.03 2.52 1.46
N GLY A 57 11.65 1.34 1.56
CA GLY A 57 11.04 0.17 2.18
C GLY A 57 10.63 0.43 3.63
N ILE A 58 11.48 1.11 4.41
CA ILE A 58 11.19 1.50 5.80
C ILE A 58 9.92 2.38 5.87
N PHE A 59 9.79 3.39 5.02
CA PHE A 59 8.59 4.24 5.03
C PHE A 59 7.33 3.49 4.61
N VAL A 60 7.40 2.65 3.57
CA VAL A 60 6.25 1.88 3.09
C VAL A 60 5.80 0.86 4.14
N ILE A 61 6.72 0.09 4.71
CA ILE A 61 6.42 -0.91 5.74
C ILE A 61 5.97 -0.24 7.03
N GLY A 62 6.64 0.84 7.44
CA GLY A 62 6.27 1.61 8.62
C GLY A 62 4.85 2.18 8.50
N LEU A 63 4.51 2.77 7.36
CA LEU A 63 3.16 3.27 7.08
C LEU A 63 2.14 2.12 7.12
N PHE A 64 2.44 0.98 6.48
CA PHE A 64 1.58 -0.20 6.47
C PHE A 64 1.27 -0.72 7.88
N ILE A 65 2.29 -0.83 8.74
CA ILE A 65 2.13 -1.31 10.11
C ILE A 65 1.35 -0.29 10.96
N VAL A 66 1.74 0.99 10.91
CA VAL A 66 1.12 2.05 11.71
C VAL A 66 -0.36 2.20 11.35
N LEU A 67 -0.68 2.30 10.06
CA LEU A 67 -2.06 2.38 9.60
C LEU A 67 -2.83 1.09 9.86
N GLY A 68 -2.19 -0.07 9.75
CA GLY A 68 -2.79 -1.37 10.05
C GLY A 68 -3.34 -1.39 11.47
N TYR A 69 -2.53 -0.99 12.45
CA TYR A 69 -2.98 -0.90 13.85
C TYR A 69 -4.01 0.19 14.08
N ILE A 70 -3.86 1.38 13.47
CA ILE A 70 -4.84 2.47 13.59
C ILE A 70 -6.22 2.01 13.10
N PHE A 71 -6.30 1.37 11.93
CA PHE A 71 -7.58 0.91 11.38
C PHE A 71 -8.14 -0.31 12.11
N SER A 72 -7.27 -1.14 12.71
CA SER A 72 -7.69 -2.28 13.54
C SER A 72 -8.30 -1.87 14.88
N GLY A 73 -7.86 -0.73 15.43
CA GLY A 73 -8.38 -0.17 16.69
C GLY A 73 -9.73 0.53 16.56
N GLY A 74 -10.17 0.85 15.33
CA GLY A 74 -11.44 1.52 15.07
C GLY A 74 -12.62 0.56 14.92
N ASP A 75 -13.82 1.13 14.73
CA ASP A 75 -15.06 0.37 14.48
C ASP A 75 -15.26 -0.02 13.00
N MET A 76 -14.24 0.13 12.15
CA MET A 76 -14.33 -0.19 10.72
C MET A 76 -14.66 -1.67 10.46
N TYR A 77 -14.26 -2.59 11.35
CA TYR A 77 -14.61 -4.01 11.27
C TYR A 77 -16.11 -4.28 11.28
N ARG A 78 -16.94 -3.33 11.74
CA ARG A 78 -18.41 -3.45 11.74
C ARG A 78 -19.04 -3.15 10.39
N LYS A 79 -18.32 -2.50 9.47
CA LYS A 79 -18.84 -2.01 8.18
C LYS A 79 -18.22 -2.68 6.96
N VAL A 80 -17.06 -3.32 7.15
CA VAL A 80 -16.25 -3.94 6.10
C VAL A 80 -16.27 -5.45 6.30
N ASP A 81 -16.62 -6.18 5.25
CA ASP A 81 -16.65 -7.64 5.23
C ASP A 81 -15.45 -8.20 4.45
N ALA A 82 -15.39 -9.53 4.33
CA ALA A 82 -14.30 -10.21 3.63
C ALA A 82 -14.21 -9.86 2.14
N ASP A 83 -15.35 -9.71 1.46
CA ASP A 83 -15.41 -9.37 0.04
C ASP A 83 -14.87 -7.95 -0.20
N LYS A 84 -15.29 -6.98 0.61
CA LYS A 84 -14.76 -5.60 0.54
C LYS A 84 -13.28 -5.55 0.88
N THR A 85 -12.85 -6.27 1.92
CA THR A 85 -11.43 -6.32 2.31
C THR A 85 -10.57 -6.88 1.18
N SER A 86 -11.01 -7.97 0.55
CA SER A 86 -10.35 -8.54 -0.63
C SER A 86 -10.33 -7.54 -1.79
N GLY A 87 -11.45 -6.85 -2.04
CA GLY A 87 -11.55 -5.80 -3.04
C GLY A 87 -10.56 -4.65 -2.81
N LEU A 88 -10.35 -4.22 -1.56
CA LEU A 88 -9.35 -3.21 -1.22
C LEU A 88 -7.91 -3.67 -1.52
N VAL A 89 -7.59 -4.93 -1.23
CA VAL A 89 -6.27 -5.50 -1.53
C VAL A 89 -6.03 -5.58 -3.04
N ILE A 90 -7.03 -6.06 -3.80
CA ILE A 90 -6.96 -6.11 -5.27
C ILE A 90 -6.81 -4.69 -5.84
N ALA A 91 -7.62 -3.74 -5.39
CA ALA A 91 -7.55 -2.36 -5.83
C ALA A 91 -6.19 -1.72 -5.49
N GLY A 92 -5.67 -1.96 -4.29
CA GLY A 92 -4.35 -1.48 -3.86
C GLY A 92 -3.24 -2.00 -4.75
N THR A 93 -3.25 -3.30 -5.04
CA THR A 93 -2.27 -3.94 -5.93
C THR A 93 -2.35 -3.36 -7.33
N ALA A 94 -3.56 -3.25 -7.90
CA ALA A 94 -3.76 -2.73 -9.24
C ALA A 94 -3.35 -1.25 -9.35
N LEU A 95 -3.80 -0.40 -8.42
CA LEU A 95 -3.49 1.03 -8.42
C LEU A 95 -2.00 1.28 -8.18
N GLY A 96 -1.41 0.66 -7.15
CA GLY A 96 0.02 0.79 -6.86
C GLY A 96 0.89 0.31 -8.02
N GLY A 97 0.52 -0.84 -8.63
CA GLY A 97 1.19 -1.36 -9.81
C GLY A 97 1.07 -0.43 -11.02
N MET A 98 -0.13 0.08 -11.31
CA MET A 98 -0.36 1.02 -12.42
C MET A 98 0.43 2.32 -12.28
N ILE A 99 0.59 2.85 -11.06
CA ILE A 99 1.41 4.05 -10.81
C ILE A 99 2.87 3.79 -11.19
N ILE A 100 3.44 2.66 -10.75
CA ILE A 100 4.84 2.32 -11.02
C ILE A 100 5.05 1.98 -12.51
N VAL A 101 4.16 1.17 -13.09
CA VAL A 101 4.19 0.81 -14.51
C VAL A 101 4.06 2.07 -15.37
N GLY A 102 3.12 2.95 -15.05
CA GLY A 102 2.92 4.20 -15.80
C GLY A 102 4.16 5.10 -15.78
N PHE A 103 4.83 5.22 -14.63
CA PHE A 103 6.06 5.98 -14.51
C PHE A 103 7.19 5.41 -15.39
N PHE A 104 7.48 4.12 -15.27
CA PHE A 104 8.56 3.50 -16.06
C PHE A 104 8.21 3.35 -17.54
N PHE A 105 6.93 3.16 -17.88
CA PHE A 105 6.48 3.12 -19.27
C PHE A 105 6.70 4.47 -19.96
N LYS A 106 6.37 5.59 -19.27
CA LYS A 106 6.71 6.92 -19.78
C LYS A 106 8.21 7.06 -20.02
N HIS A 107 9.03 6.62 -19.06
CA HIS A 107 10.48 6.74 -19.15
C HIS A 107 11.13 5.84 -20.20
N LEU A 108 10.47 4.74 -20.58
CA LEU A 108 10.91 3.86 -21.67
C LEU A 108 10.67 4.48 -23.05
N LEU A 109 9.70 5.38 -23.17
CA LEU A 109 9.33 6.04 -24.43
C LEU A 109 10.08 7.35 -24.68
N GLU A 110 10.84 7.83 -23.69
CA GLU A 110 11.71 9.01 -23.76
C GLU A 110 13.15 8.60 -24.12
#